data_AF-A0A4P5WV31-F1
#
_entry.id   AF-A0A4P5WV31-F1
#
_cell.length_a   1.000
_cell.length_b   1.000
_cell.length_c   1.000
_cell.angle_alpha   90.00
_cell.angle_beta   90.00
_cell.angle_gamma   90.00
#
_symmetry.space_group_name_H-M   'P 1'
#
loop_
_entity.id
_entity.type
_entity.pdbx_description
1 polymer ?
#
loop_
_entity_poly.entity_id
_entity_poly.type
_entity_poly.pdbx_seq_one_letter_code
_entity_poly.pdbx_strand_id
1 'polypeptide(L)'
;MLRTGFLGYPTTFMLDFVVCALVLVVPLLLYSLWLVKVRRQYRAHKRLQIILGVILLAAVTAFEVDVQYVHGGWEKIVARQGLDEAALAAKLAAVWPWLKIHLVFAITTPFLWVATIVLALRRFGTDPRPGRHSRLHSVLGWASTVDITLTSVTGLAFYYVAFVQ
;
A
#
# COMPACT_ATOMS: atom_id res chain seq x y z
N MET A 1 -8.91 20.25 8.44
CA MET A 1 -8.14 19.33 7.58
C MET A 1 -6.67 19.59 7.83
N LEU A 2 -5.92 18.59 8.27
CA LEU A 2 -4.47 18.68 8.47
C LEU A 2 -3.82 18.82 7.08
N ARG A 3 -3.47 20.05 6.67
CA ARG A 3 -3.01 20.35 5.30
C ARG A 3 -1.53 20.03 5.06
N THR A 4 -0.80 19.75 6.13
CA THR A 4 0.66 19.55 6.13
C THR A 4 1.00 18.17 6.67
N GLY A 5 2.12 17.63 6.22
CA GLY A 5 2.73 16.43 6.78
C GLY A 5 3.10 16.57 8.26
N PHE A 6 3.32 15.42 8.90
CA PHE A 6 3.76 15.28 10.29
C PHE A 6 5.16 14.64 10.42
N LEU A 7 5.76 14.17 9.32
CA LEU A 7 7.11 13.59 9.28
C LEU A 7 8.21 14.66 9.09
N GLY A 8 7.84 15.94 9.05
CA GLY A 8 8.77 17.07 8.91
C GLY A 8 9.16 17.43 7.48
N TYR A 9 8.54 16.78 6.49
CA TYR A 9 8.76 17.03 5.06
C TYR A 9 7.64 17.91 4.47
N PRO A 10 7.89 18.62 3.35
CA PRO A 10 6.90 19.47 2.69
C PRO A 10 5.84 18.64 1.92
N THR A 11 4.99 17.93 2.66
CA THR A 11 4.01 16.94 2.17
C THR A 11 2.61 17.23 2.73
N THR A 12 1.65 16.33 2.48
CA THR A 12 0.32 16.34 3.10
C THR A 12 0.23 15.30 4.22
N PHE A 13 -0.71 15.50 5.14
CA PHE A 13 -0.96 14.52 6.21
C PHE A 13 -1.22 13.12 5.66
N MET A 14 -2.00 13.01 4.58
CA MET A 14 -2.38 11.71 4.04
C MET A 14 -1.22 10.99 3.36
N LEU A 15 -0.31 11.72 2.72
CA LEU A 15 0.95 11.15 2.19
C LEU A 15 1.77 10.53 3.31
N ASP A 16 2.00 11.26 4.40
CA ASP A 16 2.79 10.78 5.54
C ASP A 16 2.12 9.58 6.22
N PHE A 17 0.80 9.62 6.36
CA PHE A 17 0.02 8.51 6.89
C PHE A 17 0.18 7.24 6.06
N VAL A 18 0.07 7.35 4.73
CA VAL A 18 0.24 6.21 3.82
C VAL A 18 1.67 5.70 3.85
N VAL A 19 2.68 6.57 3.90
CA VAL A 19 4.09 6.18 4.05
C VAL A 19 4.30 5.33 5.31
N CYS A 20 3.76 5.77 6.45
CA CYS A 20 3.79 4.97 7.67
C CYS A 20 3.07 3.63 7.49
N ALA A 21 1.92 3.61 6.81
CA ALA A 21 1.20 2.37 6.52
C ALA A 21 2.01 1.41 5.64
N LEU A 22 2.74 1.90 4.63
CA LEU A 22 3.63 1.09 3.78
C LEU A 22 4.80 0.47 4.56
N VAL A 23 5.34 1.19 5.55
CA VAL A 23 6.34 0.61 6.47
C VAL A 23 5.73 -0.48 7.34
N LEU A 24 4.52 -0.28 7.85
CA LEU A 24 3.87 -1.19 8.78
C LEU A 24 3.25 -2.44 8.12
N VAL A 25 2.77 -2.33 6.87
CA VAL A 25 2.07 -3.42 6.20
C VAL A 25 2.96 -4.63 6.00
N VAL A 26 4.23 -4.45 5.63
CA VAL A 26 5.16 -5.56 5.34
C VAL A 26 5.43 -6.42 6.60
N PRO A 27 5.82 -5.85 7.76
CA PRO A 27 5.91 -6.61 9.01
C PRO A 27 4.61 -7.32 9.40
N LEU A 28 3.45 -6.68 9.21
CA LEU A 28 2.15 -7.29 9.50
C LEU A 28 1.85 -8.47 8.56
N LEU A 29 2.25 -8.41 7.29
CA LEU A 29 2.15 -9.54 6.36
C LEU A 29 3.07 -10.69 6.77
N LEU A 30 4.32 -10.40 7.17
CA LEU A 30 5.24 -11.42 7.66
C LEU A 30 4.70 -12.09 8.94
N TYR A 31 4.16 -11.31 9.87
CA TYR A 31 3.49 -11.83 11.04
C TYR A 31 2.27 -12.70 10.66
N SER A 32 1.48 -12.26 9.70
CA SER A 32 0.35 -13.00 9.15
C SER A 32 0.77 -14.37 8.57
N LEU A 33 1.92 -14.43 7.88
CA LEU A 33 2.49 -15.67 7.36
C LEU A 33 3.02 -16.58 8.48
N TRP A 34 3.67 -16.01 9.49
CA TRP A 34 4.12 -16.74 10.67
C TRP A 34 2.95 -17.41 11.40
N LEU A 35 1.81 -16.71 11.54
CA LEU A 35 0.59 -17.27 12.13
C LEU A 35 0.11 -18.55 11.42
N VAL A 36 0.17 -18.61 10.09
CA VAL A 36 -0.32 -19.80 9.35
C VAL A 36 0.73 -20.89 9.20
N LYS A 37 2.00 -20.53 8.98
CA LYS A 37 3.07 -21.48 8.69
C LYS A 37 3.62 -22.12 9.96
N VAL A 38 3.76 -21.34 11.03
CA VAL A 38 4.37 -21.78 12.29
C VAL A 38 3.31 -22.07 13.33
N ARG A 39 2.44 -21.10 13.63
CA ARG A 39 1.47 -21.22 14.73
C ARG A 39 0.21 -22.01 14.36
N ARG A 40 -0.02 -22.26 13.07
CA ARG A 40 -1.24 -22.91 12.53
C ARG A 40 -2.54 -22.20 12.97
N GLN A 41 -2.46 -20.89 13.27
CA GLN A 41 -3.57 -20.06 13.72
C GLN A 41 -4.33 -19.44 12.53
N TYR A 42 -5.02 -20.28 11.77
CA TYR A 42 -5.71 -19.89 10.53
C TYR A 42 -6.81 -18.84 10.74
N ARG A 43 -7.52 -18.90 11.87
CA ARG A 43 -8.54 -17.89 12.21
C ARG A 43 -7.93 -16.52 12.48
N ALA A 44 -6.77 -16.48 13.15
CA ALA A 44 -6.05 -15.23 13.42
C ALA A 44 -5.54 -14.60 12.11
N HIS A 45 -4.94 -15.41 11.23
CA HIS A 45 -4.55 -14.97 9.89
C HIS A 45 -5.73 -14.42 9.09
N LYS A 46 -6.86 -15.15 9.03
CA LYS A 46 -8.09 -14.70 8.35
C LYS A 46 -8.55 -13.34 8.88
N ARG A 47 -8.66 -13.19 10.20
CA ARG A 47 -9.09 -11.92 10.82
C ARG A 47 -8.12 -10.79 10.48
N LEU A 48 -6.83 -11.02 10.61
CA LEU A 48 -5.80 -10.04 10.29
C LEU A 48 -5.88 -9.58 8.82
N GLN A 49 -6.01 -10.51 7.88
CA GLN A 49 -6.10 -10.18 6.45
C GLN A 49 -7.37 -9.39 6.11
N ILE A 50 -8.52 -9.73 6.71
CA ILE A 50 -9.77 -8.98 6.48
C ILE A 50 -9.67 -7.58 7.07
N ILE A 51 -9.19 -7.45 8.33
CA ILE A 51 -9.04 -6.16 9.00
C ILE A 51 -8.08 -5.27 8.22
N LEU A 52 -6.90 -5.80 7.86
CA LEU A 52 -5.91 -5.09 7.07
C LEU A 52 -6.47 -4.70 5.70
N GLY A 53 -7.21 -5.60 5.05
CA GLY A 53 -7.87 -5.35 3.76
C GLY A 53 -8.83 -4.18 3.81
N VAL A 54 -9.71 -4.16 4.81
CA VAL A 54 -10.68 -3.06 4.98
C VAL A 54 -9.98 -1.75 5.31
N ILE A 55 -9.03 -1.75 6.26
CA ILE A 55 -8.32 -0.54 6.66
C ILE A 55 -7.53 0.04 5.48
N LEU A 56 -6.77 -0.79 4.75
CA LEU A 56 -5.97 -0.31 3.63
C LEU A 56 -6.84 0.13 2.45
N LEU A 57 -7.98 -0.51 2.18
CA LEU A 57 -8.90 -0.07 1.15
C LEU A 57 -9.48 1.32 1.48
N ALA A 58 -9.87 1.54 2.74
CA ALA A 58 -10.32 2.84 3.20
C ALA A 58 -9.20 3.88 3.11
N ALA A 59 -7.97 3.52 3.54
CA ALA A 59 -6.81 4.40 3.48
C ALA A 59 -6.45 4.81 2.04
N VAL A 60 -6.36 3.87 1.09
CA VAL A 60 -6.03 4.20 -0.30
C VAL A 60 -7.13 5.01 -0.97
N THR A 61 -8.40 4.76 -0.65
CA THR A 61 -9.53 5.55 -1.15
C THR A 61 -9.46 6.99 -0.62
N ALA A 62 -9.22 7.16 0.67
CA ALA A 62 -9.05 8.47 1.27
C ALA A 62 -7.81 9.20 0.72
N PHE A 63 -6.72 8.48 0.46
CA PHE A 63 -5.50 9.01 -0.16
C PHE A 63 -5.74 9.51 -1.57
N GLU A 64 -6.42 8.72 -2.41
CA GLU A 64 -6.75 9.14 -3.77
C GLU A 64 -7.65 10.39 -3.78
N VAL A 65 -8.60 10.45 -2.84
CA VAL A 65 -9.45 11.64 -2.67
C VAL A 65 -8.61 12.87 -2.27
N ASP A 66 -7.69 12.71 -1.31
CA ASP A 66 -6.80 13.78 -0.86
C ASP A 66 -5.91 14.30 -2.00
N VAL A 67 -5.22 13.40 -2.70
CA VAL A 67 -4.28 13.79 -3.76
C VAL A 67 -5.01 14.40 -4.96
N GLN A 68 -6.03 13.72 -5.49
CA GLN A 68 -6.65 14.15 -6.75
C GLN A 68 -7.65 15.29 -6.56
N TYR A 69 -8.51 15.22 -5.54
CA TYR A 69 -9.63 16.14 -5.41
C TYR A 69 -9.36 17.28 -4.42
N VAL A 70 -8.65 17.02 -3.31
CA VAL A 70 -8.32 18.07 -2.34
C VAL A 70 -7.11 18.88 -2.78
N HIS A 71 -6.10 18.21 -3.36
CA HIS A 71 -4.84 18.83 -3.75
C HIS A 71 -4.68 19.04 -5.26
N GLY A 72 -5.53 18.43 -6.08
CA GLY A 72 -5.57 18.67 -7.52
C GLY A 72 -4.42 18.02 -8.29
N GLY A 73 -3.87 16.92 -7.76
CA GLY A 73 -2.76 16.17 -8.31
C GLY A 73 -1.50 16.21 -7.43
N TRP A 74 -0.67 15.18 -7.54
CA TRP A 74 0.58 15.06 -6.78
C TRP A 74 1.61 16.13 -7.20
N GLU A 75 1.60 16.62 -8.47
CA GLU A 75 2.51 17.68 -8.93
C GLU A 75 2.30 18.97 -8.11
N LYS A 76 1.04 19.31 -7.82
CA LYS A 76 0.68 20.48 -7.02
C LYS A 76 1.10 20.35 -5.56
N ILE A 77 1.23 19.12 -5.06
CA ILE A 77 1.78 18.88 -3.73
C ILE A 77 3.29 19.14 -3.76
N VAL A 78 4.01 18.60 -4.75
CA VAL A 78 5.45 18.83 -4.93
C VAL A 78 5.77 20.32 -5.12
N ALA A 79 4.95 21.05 -5.88
CA ALA A 79 5.11 22.48 -6.13
C ALA A 79 5.07 23.36 -4.86
N ARG A 80 4.57 22.84 -3.72
CA ARG A 80 4.54 23.56 -2.43
C ARG A 80 5.92 23.73 -1.80
N GLN A 81 6.95 23.05 -2.33
CA GLN A 81 8.32 23.11 -1.84
C GLN A 81 8.99 24.48 -2.07
N GLY A 82 8.35 25.40 -2.81
CA GLY A 82 8.90 26.74 -3.07
C GLY A 82 10.10 26.74 -4.00
N LEU A 83 10.24 25.68 -4.82
CA LEU A 83 11.27 25.57 -5.85
C LEU A 83 11.01 26.59 -6.96
N ASP A 84 12.08 27.10 -7.57
CA ASP A 84 11.96 27.82 -8.83
C ASP A 84 11.46 26.91 -9.96
N GLU A 85 11.07 27.51 -11.09
CA GLU A 85 10.45 26.78 -12.19
C GLU A 85 11.35 25.68 -12.78
N ALA A 86 12.66 25.96 -12.91
CA ALA A 86 13.62 25.01 -13.48
C ALA A 86 13.86 23.83 -12.53
N ALA A 87 14.03 24.10 -11.23
CA ALA A 87 14.20 23.09 -10.20
C ALA A 87 12.94 22.25 -10.02
N LEU A 88 11.74 22.86 -10.07
CA LEU A 88 10.47 22.14 -10.02
C LEU A 88 10.32 21.19 -11.22
N ALA A 89 10.60 21.65 -12.44
CA ALA A 89 10.55 20.81 -13.62
C ALA A 89 11.49 19.61 -13.54
N ALA A 90 12.74 19.84 -13.08
CA ALA A 90 13.71 18.77 -12.85
C ALA A 90 13.24 17.78 -11.78
N LYS A 91 12.66 18.28 -10.68
CA LYS A 91 12.12 17.46 -9.58
C LYS A 91 10.97 16.58 -10.08
N LEU A 92 10.00 17.15 -10.80
CA LEU A 92 8.88 16.39 -11.36
C LEU A 92 9.37 15.30 -12.33
N ALA A 93 10.35 15.62 -13.19
CA ALA A 93 10.94 14.66 -14.12
C ALA A 93 11.65 13.50 -13.38
N ALA A 94 12.33 13.79 -12.26
CA ALA A 94 12.98 12.77 -11.44
C ALA A 94 11.99 11.87 -10.69
N VAL A 95 10.87 12.43 -10.24
CA VAL A 95 9.82 11.70 -9.50
C VAL A 95 9.01 10.77 -10.40
N TRP A 96 8.80 11.15 -11.66
CA TRP A 96 7.85 10.49 -12.55
C TRP A 96 8.08 8.99 -12.80
N PRO A 97 9.32 8.52 -13.03
CA PRO A 97 9.60 7.10 -13.18
C PRO A 97 9.21 6.29 -11.94
N TRP A 98 9.48 6.82 -10.75
CA TRP A 98 9.15 6.16 -9.48
C TRP A 98 7.65 6.05 -9.27
N LEU A 99 6.90 7.11 -9.57
CA LEU A 99 5.44 7.04 -9.47
C LEU A 99 4.88 6.01 -10.45
N LYS A 100 5.34 5.98 -11.70
CA LYS A 100 4.86 5.01 -12.70
C LYS A 100 5.08 3.57 -12.25
N ILE A 101 6.28 3.25 -11.75
CA ILE A 101 6.59 1.93 -11.22
C ILE A 101 5.72 1.61 -10.01
N HIS A 102 5.56 2.56 -9.09
CA HIS A 102 4.68 2.39 -7.93
C HIS A 102 3.23 2.09 -8.34
N LEU A 103 2.69 2.84 -9.30
CA LEU A 103 1.31 2.68 -9.77
C LEU A 103 1.06 1.30 -10.37
N VAL A 104 2.04 0.68 -11.04
CA VAL A 104 1.88 -0.69 -11.54
C VAL A 104 1.51 -1.63 -10.40
N PHE A 105 2.28 -1.63 -9.31
CA PHE A 105 2.03 -2.49 -8.16
C PHE A 105 0.84 -2.02 -7.31
N ALA A 106 0.72 -0.72 -7.08
CA ALA A 106 -0.37 -0.15 -6.28
C ALA A 106 -1.75 -0.42 -6.91
N ILE A 107 -1.83 -0.47 -8.25
CA ILE A 107 -3.07 -0.81 -8.96
C ILE A 107 -3.30 -2.33 -8.94
N THR A 108 -2.28 -3.18 -9.14
CA THR A 108 -2.46 -4.64 -9.13
C THR A 108 -2.77 -5.21 -7.74
N THR A 109 -2.17 -4.63 -6.69
CA THR A 109 -2.32 -5.02 -5.28
C THR A 109 -3.78 -5.21 -4.87
N PRO A 110 -4.69 -4.22 -4.98
CA PRO A 110 -6.07 -4.37 -4.52
C PRO A 110 -6.80 -5.48 -5.28
N PHE A 111 -6.57 -5.66 -6.58
CA PHE A 111 -7.21 -6.74 -7.34
C PHE A 111 -6.71 -8.12 -6.90
N LEU A 112 -5.40 -8.31 -6.81
CA LEU A 112 -4.80 -9.58 -6.36
C LEU A 112 -5.25 -9.93 -4.94
N TRP A 113 -5.24 -8.94 -4.05
CA TRP A 113 -5.51 -9.16 -2.64
C TRP A 113 -7.01 -9.37 -2.37
N VAL A 114 -7.90 -8.61 -3.02
CA VAL A 114 -9.35 -8.86 -3.01
C VAL A 114 -9.67 -10.24 -3.56
N ALA A 115 -9.09 -10.63 -4.70
CA ALA A 115 -9.28 -11.96 -5.25
C ALA A 115 -8.85 -13.05 -4.25
N THR A 116 -7.68 -12.88 -3.62
CA THR A 116 -7.14 -13.81 -2.62
C THR A 116 -8.08 -13.96 -1.41
N ILE A 117 -8.57 -12.84 -0.87
CA ILE A 117 -9.46 -12.83 0.31
C ILE A 117 -10.83 -13.41 -0.06
N VAL A 118 -11.44 -12.96 -1.16
CA VAL A 118 -12.78 -13.41 -1.57
C VAL A 118 -12.79 -14.91 -1.88
N LEU A 119 -11.80 -15.41 -2.61
CA LEU A 119 -11.68 -16.84 -2.89
C LEU A 119 -11.46 -17.64 -1.60
N ALA A 120 -10.61 -17.16 -0.69
CA ALA A 120 -10.39 -17.81 0.60
C ALA A 120 -11.68 -17.89 1.43
N LEU A 121 -12.45 -16.80 1.51
CA LEU A 121 -13.73 -16.76 2.21
C LEU A 121 -14.75 -17.74 1.63
N ARG A 122 -14.85 -17.81 0.30
CA ARG A 122 -15.79 -18.70 -0.40
C ARG A 122 -15.40 -20.18 -0.34
N ARG A 123 -14.10 -20.50 -0.28
CA ARG A 123 -13.61 -21.88 -0.45
C ARG A 123 -13.14 -22.55 0.84
N PHE A 124 -12.75 -21.79 1.88
CA PHE A 124 -12.40 -22.34 3.19
C PHE A 124 -13.54 -22.26 4.22
N GLY A 125 -14.53 -21.39 4.01
CA GLY A 125 -15.70 -21.27 4.88
C GLY A 125 -15.41 -20.67 6.27
N THR A 126 -16.18 -21.13 7.26
CA THR A 126 -16.16 -20.60 8.63
C THR A 126 -14.98 -21.10 9.46
N ASP A 127 -14.54 -22.34 9.26
CA ASP A 127 -13.37 -22.93 9.92
C ASP A 127 -12.21 -23.10 8.92
N PRO A 128 -11.36 -22.07 8.74
CA PRO A 128 -10.30 -22.13 7.74
C PRO A 128 -9.26 -23.19 8.13
N ARG A 129 -9.19 -24.26 7.34
CA ARG A 129 -8.16 -25.31 7.47
C ARG A 129 -7.57 -25.64 6.12
N PRO A 130 -6.32 -26.16 6.07
CA PRO A 130 -5.75 -26.68 4.85
C PRO A 130 -6.68 -27.73 4.20
N GLY A 131 -6.71 -27.73 2.87
CA GLY A 131 -7.62 -28.53 2.05
C GLY A 131 -7.41 -28.26 0.57
N ARG A 132 -8.37 -28.68 -0.28
CA ARG A 132 -8.22 -28.66 -1.76
C ARG A 132 -7.86 -27.28 -2.34
N HIS A 133 -8.34 -26.19 -1.74
CA HIS A 133 -8.04 -24.82 -2.20
C HIS A 133 -6.67 -24.28 -1.74
N SER A 134 -5.95 -24.99 -0.87
CA SER A 134 -4.71 -24.47 -0.24
C SER A 134 -3.60 -24.15 -1.23
N ARG A 135 -3.46 -24.94 -2.30
CA ARG A 135 -2.43 -24.69 -3.32
C ARG A 135 -2.66 -23.35 -4.00
N LEU A 136 -3.87 -23.12 -4.54
CA LEU A 136 -4.21 -21.87 -5.21
C LEU A 136 -4.14 -20.69 -4.24
N HIS A 137 -4.68 -20.83 -3.02
CA HIS A 137 -4.59 -19.77 -2.02
C HIS A 137 -3.13 -19.43 -1.66
N SER A 138 -2.25 -20.42 -1.54
CA SER A 138 -0.83 -20.16 -1.25
C SER A 138 -0.13 -19.47 -2.41
N VAL A 139 -0.47 -19.79 -3.67
CA VAL A 139 0.09 -19.11 -4.84
C VAL A 139 -0.36 -17.65 -4.87
N LEU A 140 -1.67 -17.41 -4.77
CA LEU A 140 -2.23 -16.05 -4.76
C LEU A 140 -1.76 -15.24 -3.54
N GLY A 141 -1.65 -15.88 -2.38
CA GLY A 141 -1.14 -15.25 -1.15
C GLY A 141 0.32 -14.83 -1.26
N TRP A 142 1.19 -15.66 -1.87
CA TRP A 142 2.57 -15.27 -2.14
C TRP A 142 2.67 -14.19 -3.21
N ALA A 143 1.91 -14.30 -4.30
CA ALA A 143 1.85 -13.26 -5.33
C ALA A 143 1.43 -11.91 -4.72
N SER A 144 0.37 -11.90 -3.91
CA SER A 144 -0.08 -10.70 -3.19
C SER A 144 0.97 -10.18 -2.20
N THR A 145 1.68 -11.07 -1.49
CA THR A 145 2.73 -10.65 -0.55
C THR A 145 3.89 -9.95 -1.26
N VAL A 146 4.35 -10.53 -2.37
CA VAL A 146 5.42 -9.93 -3.19
C VAL A 146 4.95 -8.60 -3.77
N ASP A 147 3.75 -8.56 -4.35
CA ASP A 147 3.17 -7.36 -4.96
C ASP A 147 2.99 -6.23 -3.92
N ILE A 148 2.41 -6.49 -2.74
CA ILE A 148 2.28 -5.50 -1.66
C ILE A 148 3.65 -5.03 -1.14
N THR A 149 4.63 -5.93 -1.06
CA THR A 149 5.99 -5.55 -0.66
C THR A 149 6.61 -4.61 -1.70
N LEU A 150 6.42 -4.88 -2.98
CA LEU A 150 6.87 -4.01 -4.06
C LEU A 150 6.12 -2.68 -4.09
N THR A 151 4.80 -2.67 -3.85
CA THR A 151 4.00 -1.45 -3.63
C THR A 151 4.59 -0.61 -2.50
N SER A 152 4.98 -1.24 -1.39
CA SER A 152 5.58 -0.57 -0.24
C SER A 152 6.95 0.02 -0.56
N VAL A 153 7.86 -0.79 -1.12
CA VAL A 153 9.22 -0.34 -1.46
C VAL A 153 9.20 0.79 -2.49
N THR A 154 8.40 0.64 -3.55
CA THR A 154 8.31 1.65 -4.62
C THR A 154 7.60 2.92 -4.17
N GLY A 155 6.60 2.81 -3.29
CA GLY A 155 5.92 3.97 -2.70
C GLY A 155 6.81 4.76 -1.77
N LEU A 156 7.64 4.06 -0.96
CA LEU A 156 8.68 4.71 -0.14
C LEU A 156 9.74 5.39 -1.00
N ALA A 157 10.16 4.77 -2.11
CA ALA A 157 11.09 5.38 -3.05
C ALA A 157 10.51 6.63 -3.72
N PHE A 158 9.24 6.57 -4.17
CA PHE A 158 8.51 7.73 -4.68
C PHE A 158 8.48 8.87 -3.66
N TYR A 159 8.10 8.58 -2.41
CA TYR A 159 8.03 9.58 -1.36
C TYR A 159 9.39 10.22 -1.07
N TYR A 160 10.44 9.39 -0.98
CA TYR A 160 11.80 9.86 -0.75
C TYR A 160 12.26 10.82 -1.85
N VAL A 161 12.13 10.42 -3.11
CA VAL A 161 12.55 11.26 -4.25
C VAL A 161 11.68 12.51 -4.37
N ALA A 162 10.39 12.43 -4.05
CA ALA A 162 9.49 13.57 -4.15
C ALA A 162 9.70 14.63 -3.07
N PHE A 163 9.99 14.23 -1.83
CA PHE A 163 9.87 15.11 -0.67
C PHE A 163 11.06 15.14 0.28
N VAL A 164 11.96 14.17 0.21
CA VAL A 164 13.09 14.04 1.14
C VAL A 164 14.40 14.48 0.50
N GLN A 165 14.64 14.04 -0.75
CA GLN A 165 15.78 14.43 -1.57
C GLN A 165 15.63 15.85 -2.12
#